data_AF-A0A527D0R2-F1
#
_entry.id   AF-A0A527D0R2-F1
#
_cell.length_a   1.000
_cell.length_b   1.000
_cell.length_c   1.000
_cell.angle_alpha   90.00
_cell.angle_beta   90.00
_cell.angle_gamma   90.00
#
_symmetry.space_group_name_H-M   'P 1'
#
loop_
_entity.id
_entity.type
_entity.pdbx_description
1 polymer ?
#
loop_
_entity_poly.entity_id
_entity_poly.type
_entity_poly.pdbx_seq_one_letter_code
_entity_poly.pdbx_strand_id
1 'polypeptide(L)'
;AQAFAAAGKPRPTIIMGNRQDELQWWKEQKEKDGYQTWSASIAPGVSSLAFWVAQQVLDGRTDIPHDLLVPYLAFTQDDFEAELPKIPKGGVASHEYTQEDAIAAIKANIK
;
A
#
# COMPACT_ATOMS: atom_id res chain seq x y z
N ALA A 1 -18.50 0.30 -0.32
CA ALA A 1 -19.43 -0.77 0.15
C ALA A 1 -20.76 -0.22 0.67
N GLN A 2 -20.73 0.73 1.60
CA GLN A 2 -21.91 1.27 2.27
C GLN A 2 -22.99 1.80 1.29
N ALA A 3 -22.59 2.49 0.21
CA ALA A 3 -23.53 2.98 -0.79
C ALA A 3 -24.37 1.87 -1.45
N PHE A 4 -23.76 0.71 -1.77
CA PHE A 4 -24.47 -0.42 -2.37
C PHE A 4 -25.44 -1.06 -1.38
N ALA A 5 -25.02 -1.22 -0.12
CA ALA A 5 -25.87 -1.72 0.94
C ALA A 5 -27.08 -0.79 1.20
N ALA A 6 -26.85 0.52 1.28
CA ALA A 6 -27.90 1.51 1.46
C ALA A 6 -28.90 1.55 0.30
N ALA A 7 -28.42 1.30 -0.93
CA ALA A 7 -29.26 1.23 -2.13
C ALA A 7 -29.95 -0.14 -2.32
N GLY A 8 -29.76 -1.11 -1.42
CA GLY A 8 -30.25 -2.47 -1.58
C GLY A 8 -29.71 -3.17 -2.83
N LYS A 9 -28.52 -2.78 -3.30
CA LYS A 9 -27.88 -3.34 -4.49
C LYS A 9 -26.87 -4.42 -4.09
N PRO A 10 -26.66 -5.45 -4.94
CA PRO A 10 -25.58 -6.40 -4.74
C PRO A 10 -24.23 -5.70 -4.58
N ARG A 11 -23.41 -6.19 -3.66
CA ARG A 11 -22.05 -5.68 -3.48
C ARG A 11 -21.20 -6.09 -4.69
N PRO A 12 -20.61 -5.15 -5.44
CA PRO A 12 -19.67 -5.48 -6.51
C PRO A 12 -18.29 -5.78 -5.95
N THR A 13 -17.34 -6.14 -6.81
CA THR A 13 -15.91 -6.06 -6.46
C THR A 13 -15.54 -4.61 -6.15
N ILE A 14 -14.96 -4.40 -4.98
CA ILE A 14 -14.51 -3.09 -4.48
C ILE A 14 -13.03 -3.22 -4.16
N ILE A 15 -12.19 -2.54 -4.94
CA ILE A 15 -10.76 -2.41 -4.65
C ILE A 15 -10.64 -1.37 -3.54
N MET A 16 -10.21 -1.81 -2.37
CA MET A 16 -10.10 -0.95 -1.20
C MET A 16 -8.71 -0.31 -1.13
N GLY A 17 -8.58 0.71 -0.31
CA GLY A 17 -7.28 1.14 0.17
C GLY A 17 -6.70 0.13 1.16
N ASN A 18 -5.60 0.51 1.80
CA ASN A 18 -4.93 -0.33 2.79
C ASN A 18 -5.19 0.14 4.23
N ARG A 19 -6.36 0.74 4.51
CA ARG A 19 -6.68 1.12 5.88
C ARG A 19 -7.06 -0.10 6.71
N GLN A 20 -6.73 -0.07 8.00
CA GLN A 20 -7.02 -1.17 8.91
C GLN A 20 -8.52 -1.51 8.96
N ASP A 21 -9.38 -0.49 8.95
CA ASP A 21 -10.84 -0.66 8.98
C ASP A 21 -11.40 -1.25 7.68
N GLU A 22 -10.79 -0.95 6.53
CA GLU A 22 -11.16 -1.55 5.24
C GLU A 22 -10.80 -3.03 5.18
N LEU A 23 -9.58 -3.40 5.62
CA LEU A 23 -9.13 -4.79 5.65
C LEU A 23 -9.89 -5.61 6.71
N GLN A 24 -10.21 -5.00 7.85
CA GLN A 24 -11.09 -5.61 8.86
C GLN A 24 -12.50 -5.87 8.30
N TRP A 25 -13.08 -4.88 7.61
CA TRP A 25 -14.37 -5.05 6.95
C TRP A 25 -14.32 -6.16 5.89
N TRP A 26 -13.24 -6.24 5.12
CA TRP A 26 -13.05 -7.33 4.16
C TRP A 26 -13.03 -8.70 4.84
N LYS A 27 -12.27 -8.85 5.93
CA LYS A 27 -12.25 -10.09 6.72
C LYS A 27 -13.66 -10.51 7.15
N GLU A 28 -14.44 -9.57 7.69
CA GLU A 28 -15.83 -9.82 8.09
C GLU A 28 -16.72 -10.25 6.92
N GLN A 29 -16.54 -9.67 5.72
CA GLN A 29 -17.32 -10.09 4.55
C GLN A 29 -16.87 -11.45 4.01
N LYS A 30 -15.56 -11.74 4.03
CA LYS A 30 -15.02 -13.06 3.67
C LYS A 30 -15.60 -14.15 4.58
N GLU A 31 -15.62 -13.92 5.90
CA GLU A 31 -16.21 -14.85 6.87
C GLU A 31 -17.74 -15.01 6.69
N LYS A 32 -18.43 -13.93 6.34
CA LYS A 32 -19.89 -13.92 6.18
C LYS A 32 -20.37 -14.65 4.93
N ASP A 33 -19.74 -14.39 3.77
CA ASP A 33 -20.26 -14.84 2.48
C ASP A 33 -19.16 -15.21 1.46
N GLY A 34 -17.91 -15.33 1.88
CA GLY A 34 -16.79 -15.69 1.01
C GLY A 34 -16.35 -14.56 0.07
N TYR A 35 -16.70 -13.31 0.36
CA TYR A 35 -16.40 -12.16 -0.48
C TYR A 35 -14.94 -12.11 -0.96
N GLN A 36 -14.79 -11.91 -2.27
CA GLN A 36 -13.49 -11.79 -2.92
C GLN A 36 -13.21 -10.42 -3.51
N THR A 37 -12.02 -9.92 -3.20
CA THR A 37 -11.46 -8.69 -3.73
C THR A 37 -9.94 -8.66 -3.46
N TRP A 38 -9.34 -7.49 -3.63
CA TRP A 38 -7.98 -7.15 -3.24
C TRP A 38 -7.93 -5.69 -2.81
N SER A 39 -6.83 -5.29 -2.17
CA SER A 39 -6.56 -3.89 -1.84
C SER A 39 -5.24 -3.44 -2.45
N ALA A 40 -5.17 -2.17 -2.81
CA ALA A 40 -3.91 -1.55 -3.21
C ALA A 40 -3.92 -0.04 -3.00
N SER A 41 -2.79 0.46 -2.53
CA SER A 41 -2.51 1.89 -2.41
C SER A 41 -1.00 2.10 -2.40
N ILE A 42 -0.56 3.31 -2.71
CA ILE A 42 0.81 3.70 -2.36
C ILE A 42 0.94 3.70 -0.83
N ALA A 43 2.05 3.16 -0.32
CA ALA A 43 2.34 3.20 1.11
C ALA A 43 2.63 4.65 1.54
N PRO A 44 1.97 5.19 2.59
CA PRO A 44 2.24 6.55 3.06
C PRO A 44 3.70 6.81 3.42
N GLY A 45 4.43 5.77 3.87
CA GLY A 45 5.85 5.85 4.17
C GLY A 45 6.76 6.14 2.97
N VAL A 46 6.25 6.26 1.74
CA VAL A 46 7.01 6.76 0.58
C VAL A 46 7.67 8.13 0.83
N SER A 47 7.20 8.92 1.80
CA SER A 47 7.89 10.12 2.27
C SER A 47 9.30 9.85 2.83
N SER A 48 9.50 8.74 3.53
CA SER A 48 10.83 8.30 4.00
C SER A 48 11.76 7.94 2.84
N LEU A 49 11.23 7.30 1.79
CA LEU A 49 11.98 7.05 0.57
C LEU A 49 12.42 8.36 -0.10
N ALA A 50 11.50 9.33 -0.23
CA ALA A 50 11.80 10.63 -0.79
C ALA A 50 12.88 11.39 0.00
N PHE A 51 12.85 11.29 1.33
CA PHE A 51 13.90 11.84 2.20
C PHE A 51 15.28 11.25 1.85
N TRP A 52 15.38 9.92 1.75
CA TRP A 52 16.64 9.26 1.43
C TRP A 52 17.12 9.54 0.01
N VAL A 53 16.22 9.60 -0.97
CA VAL A 53 16.57 10.03 -2.34
C VAL A 53 17.14 11.46 -2.33
N ALA A 54 16.51 12.39 -1.62
CA ALA A 54 17.01 13.76 -1.50
C ALA A 54 18.39 13.81 -0.83
N GLN A 55 18.64 12.97 0.17
CA GLN A 55 19.96 12.84 0.76
C GLN A 55 21.01 12.39 -0.28
N GLN A 56 20.71 11.40 -1.13
CA GLN A 56 21.64 10.96 -2.19
C GLN A 56 21.98 12.10 -3.15
N VAL A 57 21.01 12.94 -3.52
CA VAL A 57 21.24 14.15 -4.34
C VAL A 57 22.20 15.11 -3.61
N LEU A 58 21.98 15.36 -2.33
CA LEU A 58 22.83 16.25 -1.52
C LEU A 58 24.24 15.71 -1.31
N ASP A 59 24.43 14.39 -1.38
CA ASP A 59 25.73 13.71 -1.34
C ASP A 59 26.48 13.73 -2.69
N GLY A 60 25.95 14.48 -3.67
CA GLY A 60 26.60 14.71 -4.96
C GLY A 60 26.31 13.64 -6.01
N ARG A 61 25.36 12.74 -5.75
CA ARG A 61 24.95 11.74 -6.73
C ARG A 61 24.21 12.39 -7.90
N THR A 62 24.62 12.09 -9.13
CA THR A 62 24.13 12.75 -10.36
C THR A 62 23.40 11.82 -11.33
N ASP A 63 23.44 10.51 -11.10
CA ASP A 63 22.79 9.47 -11.91
C ASP A 63 21.34 9.19 -11.49
N ILE A 64 20.75 10.00 -10.60
CA ILE A 64 19.39 9.81 -10.10
C ILE A 64 18.39 10.19 -11.20
N PRO A 65 17.51 9.27 -11.64
CA PRO A 65 16.46 9.59 -12.60
C PRO A 65 15.50 10.66 -12.08
N HIS A 66 15.02 11.53 -12.97
CA HIS A 66 13.98 12.51 -12.65
C HIS A 66 12.63 11.86 -12.32
N ASP A 67 12.36 10.68 -12.89
CA ASP A 67 11.19 9.87 -12.62
C ASP A 67 11.61 8.58 -11.91
N LEU A 68 11.09 8.35 -10.70
CA LEU A 68 11.31 7.14 -9.92
C LEU A 68 9.99 6.39 -9.75
N LEU A 69 9.87 5.24 -10.42
CA LEU A 69 8.74 4.34 -10.23
C LEU A 69 8.97 3.50 -8.97
N VAL A 70 7.96 3.49 -8.11
CA VAL A 70 7.96 2.77 -6.84
C VAL A 70 6.74 1.85 -6.77
N PRO A 71 6.89 0.64 -6.20
CA PRO A 71 5.80 -0.33 -6.14
C PRO A 71 4.68 0.13 -5.21
N TYR A 72 3.44 -0.23 -5.56
CA TYR A 72 2.30 -0.09 -4.65
C TYR A 72 2.36 -1.16 -3.56
N LEU A 73 1.76 -0.89 -2.40
CA LEU A 73 1.49 -1.90 -1.40
C LEU A 73 0.11 -2.51 -1.71
N ALA A 74 0.07 -3.82 -1.95
CA ALA A 74 -1.16 -4.53 -2.27
C ALA A 74 -1.32 -5.73 -1.36
N PHE A 75 -2.58 -6.05 -1.03
CA PHE A 75 -2.94 -7.28 -0.33
C PHE A 75 -3.97 -8.06 -1.15
N THR A 76 -3.77 -9.37 -1.17
CA THR A 76 -4.58 -10.34 -1.89
C THR A 76 -5.29 -11.25 -0.91
N GLN A 77 -6.10 -12.17 -1.42
CA GLN A 77 -6.82 -13.14 -0.59
C GLN A 77 -5.90 -14.03 0.26
N ASP A 78 -4.66 -14.17 -0.18
CA ASP A 78 -3.69 -15.10 0.39
C ASP A 78 -2.92 -14.49 1.57
N ASP A 79 -2.81 -13.15 1.64
CA ASP A 79 -1.94 -12.47 2.61
C ASP A 79 -2.65 -11.48 3.55
N PHE A 80 -3.79 -10.90 3.16
CA PHE A 80 -4.33 -9.73 3.88
C PHE A 80 -4.66 -10.02 5.35
N GLU A 81 -5.08 -11.26 5.68
CA GLU A 81 -5.40 -11.64 7.06
C GLU A 81 -4.16 -11.71 7.96
N ALA A 82 -3.01 -12.09 7.41
CA ALA A 82 -1.74 -12.11 8.12
C ALA A 82 -1.17 -10.70 8.31
N GLU A 83 -1.46 -9.79 7.40
CA GLU A 83 -1.02 -8.40 7.45
C GLU A 83 -1.91 -7.51 8.32
N LEU A 84 -3.22 -7.76 8.35
CA LEU A 84 -4.19 -7.02 9.15
C LEU A 84 -3.77 -6.76 10.61
N PRO A 85 -3.30 -7.75 11.42
CA PRO A 85 -2.92 -7.50 12.81
C PRO A 85 -1.67 -6.62 12.99
N LYS A 86 -0.87 -6.42 11.93
CA LYS A 86 0.32 -5.55 11.95
C LYS A 86 -0.03 -4.08 11.78
N ILE A 87 -1.26 -3.78 11.35
CA ILE A 87 -1.72 -2.41 11.11
C ILE A 87 -2.43 -1.91 12.38
N PRO A 88 -1.98 -0.80 13.00
CA PRO A 88 -2.66 -0.23 14.15
C PRO A 88 -4.12 0.11 13.83
N LYS A 89 -5.01 -0.05 14.82
CA LYS A 89 -6.43 0.27 14.65
C LYS A 89 -6.62 1.73 14.23
N GLY A 90 -7.37 1.95 13.14
CA GLY A 90 -7.56 3.28 12.53
C GLY A 90 -6.37 3.79 11.70
N GLY A 91 -5.28 3.02 11.63
CA GLY A 91 -4.11 3.31 10.81
C GLY A 91 -4.24 2.84 9.36
N VAL A 92 -3.16 3.02 8.62
CA VAL A 92 -3.01 2.61 7.22
C VAL A 92 -1.77 1.75 7.12
N ALA A 93 -1.84 0.65 6.36
CA ALA A 93 -0.67 -0.16 6.08
C ALA A 93 0.40 0.73 5.42
N SER A 94 1.62 0.64 5.94
CA SER A 94 2.72 1.47 5.53
C SER A 94 4.02 0.68 5.59
N HIS A 95 5.03 1.19 4.91
CA HIS A 95 6.38 0.68 4.92
C HIS A 95 7.32 1.87 5.06
N GLU A 96 8.17 1.84 6.07
CA GLU A 96 9.22 2.84 6.24
C GLU A 96 10.45 2.37 5.49
N TYR A 97 10.92 3.19 4.56
CA TYR A 97 12.01 2.88 3.66
C TYR A 97 13.33 3.34 4.28
N THR A 98 14.34 2.49 4.13
CA THR A 98 15.72 2.75 4.55
C THR A 98 16.50 3.50 3.46
N GLN A 99 17.73 3.91 3.78
CA GLN A 99 18.64 4.47 2.77
C GLN A 99 18.98 3.42 1.71
N GLU A 100 19.18 2.16 2.12
CA GLU A 100 19.43 1.04 1.22
C GLU A 100 18.29 0.84 0.23
N ASP A 101 17.04 0.95 0.68
CA ASP A 101 15.87 0.86 -0.19
C ASP A 101 15.85 1.99 -1.22
N ALA A 102 16.23 3.22 -0.84
CA ALA A 102 16.35 4.34 -1.77
C ALA A 102 17.44 4.10 -2.82
N ILE A 103 18.62 3.61 -2.41
CA ILE A 103 19.72 3.27 -3.32
C ILE A 103 19.27 2.19 -4.31
N ALA A 104 18.57 1.16 -3.82
CA ALA A 104 18.03 0.08 -4.63
C ALA A 104 16.97 0.59 -5.62
N ALA A 105 16.05 1.46 -5.16
CA ALA A 105 15.02 2.05 -5.99
C ALA A 105 15.61 2.91 -7.11
N ILE A 106 16.61 3.76 -6.80
CA ILE A 106 17.34 4.54 -7.81
C ILE A 106 17.98 3.60 -8.83
N LYS A 107 18.73 2.60 -8.36
CA LYS A 107 19.43 1.63 -9.24
C LYS A 107 18.46 0.91 -10.17
N ALA A 108 17.28 0.50 -9.68
CA ALA A 108 16.26 -0.17 -10.46
C ALA A 108 15.60 0.72 -11.53
N ASN A 109 15.71 2.05 -11.40
CA ASN A 109 15.12 3.03 -12.31
C ASN A 109 16.15 3.67 -13.27
N ILE A 110 17.44 3.34 -13.15
CA ILE A 110 18.45 3.74 -14.13
C ILE A 110 18.24 2.92 -15.41
N LYS A 111 18.17 3.62 -16.55
CA LYS A 111 18.01 3.03 -17.89
C LYS A 111 19.34 2.78 -18.56
#